data_AF-A0A6A3GFC8-F1
#
_entry.id   AF-A0A6A3GFC8-F1
#
_cell.length_a   1.000
_cell.length_b   1.000
_cell.length_c   1.000
_cell.angle_alpha   90.00
_cell.angle_beta   90.00
_cell.angle_gamma   90.00
#
_symmetry.space_group_name_H-M   'P 1'
#
loop_
_entity.id
_entity.type
_entity.pdbx_description
1 polymer ?
#
loop_
_entity_poly.entity_id
_entity_poly.type
_entity_poly.pdbx_seq_one_letter_code
_entity_poly.pdbx_strand_id
1 'polypeptide(L)'
;MNKALTARVTIVEAALMKSKKAPQEIAEEDTTRESSDQEPKPKRRKKQATHLSATWFEWYTRVPRVWESADRQKKSESRHVVAFMKLFLDKGFFLEPQASDYKDQVLQLGRRAEDSILSFLKTNVKSNAKGSGSVLRALRPLHKSGALNERIAAHKRLLATGRIQDPAPADTQDILALARQA
;
A
#
# COMPACT_ATOMS: atom_id res chain seq x y z
N MET A 1 39.09 -7.46 -25.34
CA MET A 1 40.00 -7.12 -24.23
C MET A 1 39.54 -5.78 -23.64
N ASN A 2 39.31 -5.76 -22.33
CA ASN A 2 38.36 -4.92 -21.61
C ASN A 2 38.81 -3.45 -21.41
N LYS A 3 37.97 -2.47 -21.76
CA LYS A 3 38.22 -1.01 -21.52
C LYS A 3 37.48 -0.42 -20.30
N ALA A 4 36.84 -1.25 -19.47
CA ALA A 4 36.00 -0.78 -18.37
C ALA A 4 36.70 -0.86 -16.99
N LEU A 5 38.02 -0.62 -16.93
CA LEU A 5 38.78 -0.66 -15.67
C LEU A 5 39.50 0.65 -15.28
N THR A 6 39.40 1.71 -16.08
CA THR A 6 40.11 2.98 -15.78
C THR A 6 39.26 3.98 -14.99
N ALA A 7 37.99 3.70 -14.71
CA ALA A 7 37.08 4.66 -14.06
C ALA A 7 36.85 4.42 -12.55
N ARG A 8 37.64 3.56 -11.87
CA ARG A 8 37.46 3.27 -10.44
C ARG A 8 38.58 3.75 -9.50
N VAL A 9 39.63 4.38 -10.02
CA VAL A 9 40.79 4.80 -9.19
C VAL A 9 40.65 6.22 -8.62
N THR A 10 39.75 7.07 -9.12
CA THR A 10 39.61 8.47 -8.66
C THR A 10 38.62 8.70 -7.51
N ILE A 11 37.87 7.69 -7.05
CA ILE A 11 36.86 7.87 -5.98
C ILE A 11 37.38 7.40 -4.61
N VAL A 12 38.48 6.64 -4.56
CA VAL A 12 38.97 6.05 -3.29
C VAL A 12 39.88 7.00 -2.48
N GLU A 13 40.40 8.09 -3.07
CA GLU A 13 41.32 9.01 -2.36
C GLU A 13 40.65 10.22 -1.67
N ALA A 14 39.32 10.32 -1.62
CA ALA A 14 38.64 11.42 -0.92
C ALA A 14 38.12 11.06 0.49
N ALA A 15 38.33 9.83 0.96
CA ALA A 15 37.81 9.35 2.24
C ALA A 15 38.84 9.26 3.39
N LEU A 16 40.10 9.66 3.18
CA LEU A 16 41.18 9.42 4.17
C LEU A 16 41.50 10.59 5.12
N MET A 17 40.91 11.78 5.01
CA MET A 17 41.38 12.93 5.82
C MET A 17 40.34 13.64 6.69
N LYS A 18 39.42 12.92 7.34
CA LYS A 18 38.64 13.53 8.45
C LYS A 18 38.43 12.56 9.61
N SER A 19 39.53 12.07 10.19
CA SER A 19 39.53 11.58 11.56
C SER A 19 40.71 12.19 12.29
N LYS A 20 40.43 13.09 13.25
CA LYS A 20 41.25 13.43 14.43
C LYS A 20 40.54 14.49 15.31
N LYS A 21 40.05 14.00 16.46
CA LYS A 21 40.03 14.54 17.84
C LYS A 21 39.78 16.05 18.12
N ALA A 22 38.89 16.27 19.10
CA ALA A 22 38.46 17.48 19.85
C ALA A 22 39.63 18.24 20.56
N PRO A 23 39.43 19.20 21.51
CA PRO A 23 38.21 19.86 22.09
C PRO A 23 38.32 21.39 22.34
N GLN A 24 37.20 22.09 22.67
CA GLN A 24 37.14 23.15 23.72
C GLN A 24 35.73 23.78 23.90
N GLU A 25 35.38 24.04 25.16
CA GLU A 25 34.27 24.87 25.65
C GLU A 25 34.36 26.31 25.14
N ILE A 26 33.21 27.01 25.06
CA ILE A 26 32.92 28.33 25.68
C ILE A 26 31.47 28.68 25.33
N ALA A 27 30.77 29.21 26.33
CA ALA A 27 29.41 29.71 26.30
C ALA A 27 29.28 31.02 25.50
N GLU A 28 28.04 31.49 25.43
CA GLU A 28 27.60 32.87 25.15
C GLU A 28 26.86 33.11 23.84
N GLU A 29 25.89 33.98 24.03
CA GLU A 29 24.68 34.27 23.28
C GLU A 29 24.94 35.49 22.37
N ASP A 30 24.07 35.62 21.36
CA ASP A 30 23.57 36.88 20.83
C ASP A 30 23.95 37.37 19.40
N THR A 31 22.88 37.83 18.74
CA THR A 31 22.73 38.79 17.63
C THR A 31 23.22 38.46 16.19
N THR A 32 22.22 38.09 15.37
CA THR A 32 21.79 38.70 14.08
C THR A 32 22.81 39.00 12.97
N ARG A 33 22.66 38.37 11.79
CA ARG A 33 22.42 39.04 10.46
C ARG A 33 22.35 38.08 9.26
N GLU A 34 21.25 38.24 8.52
CA GLU A 34 21.02 38.18 7.07
C GLU A 34 21.57 37.07 6.15
N SER A 35 20.59 36.31 5.63
CA SER A 35 20.30 36.03 4.21
C SER A 35 21.40 35.47 3.30
N SER A 36 21.24 34.20 2.92
CA SER A 36 21.59 33.75 1.57
C SER A 36 20.67 32.61 1.14
N ASP A 37 19.94 32.88 0.06
CA ASP A 37 19.02 31.99 -0.64
C ASP A 37 19.54 30.56 -0.79
N GLN A 38 18.90 29.63 -0.09
CA GLN A 38 18.78 28.26 -0.57
C GLN A 38 17.30 27.93 -0.68
N GLU A 39 16.84 27.85 -1.92
CA GLU A 39 15.55 27.27 -2.27
C GLU A 39 15.38 25.95 -1.52
N PRO A 40 14.37 25.83 -0.63
CA PRO A 40 14.13 24.57 0.04
C PRO A 40 13.69 23.56 -1.01
N LYS A 41 14.56 22.56 -1.27
CA LYS A 41 14.24 21.34 -2.04
C LYS A 41 12.77 20.99 -1.85
N PRO A 42 11.99 20.76 -2.92
CA PRO A 42 10.56 20.58 -2.79
C PRO A 42 10.30 19.46 -1.80
N LYS A 43 9.79 19.83 -0.62
CA LYS A 43 9.39 18.89 0.43
C LYS A 43 8.38 17.98 -0.25
N ARG A 44 8.80 16.75 -0.54
CA ARG A 44 7.95 15.70 -1.11
C ARG A 44 6.69 15.66 -0.25
N ARG A 45 5.60 16.22 -0.76
CA ARG A 45 4.31 16.25 -0.07
C ARG A 45 4.02 14.81 0.34
N LYS A 46 3.99 14.54 1.65
CA LYS A 46 3.52 13.26 2.17
C LYS A 46 2.08 13.14 1.71
N LYS A 47 1.83 12.37 0.65
CA LYS A 47 0.47 11.99 0.25
C LYS A 47 -0.19 11.40 1.50
N GLN A 48 -1.34 11.94 1.87
CA GLN A 48 -2.12 11.40 2.99
C GLN A 48 -2.34 9.90 2.75
N ALA A 49 -2.28 9.11 3.82
CA ALA A 49 -2.45 7.67 3.71
C ALA A 49 -3.86 7.37 3.22
N THR A 50 -3.99 6.78 2.02
CA THR A 50 -5.29 6.37 1.50
C THR A 50 -5.85 5.23 2.35
N HIS A 51 -7.04 5.42 2.90
CA HIS A 51 -7.78 4.39 3.63
C HIS A 51 -8.15 3.21 2.72
N LEU A 52 -8.30 2.02 3.30
CA LEU A 52 -8.65 0.81 2.54
C LEU A 52 -10.06 0.96 1.95
N SER A 53 -11.02 1.42 2.75
CA SER A 53 -12.38 1.72 2.34
C SER A 53 -12.45 2.75 1.22
N ALA A 54 -11.56 3.75 1.21
CA ALA A 54 -11.48 4.72 0.12
C ALA A 54 -11.02 4.06 -1.20
N THR A 55 -10.06 3.14 -1.13
CA THR A 55 -9.60 2.37 -2.30
C THR A 55 -10.69 1.44 -2.82
N TRP A 56 -11.42 0.77 -1.92
CA TRP A 56 -12.60 -0.04 -2.25
C TRP A 56 -13.71 0.79 -2.90
N PHE A 57 -14.02 1.94 -2.31
CA PHE A 57 -15.04 2.84 -2.83
C PHE A 57 -14.68 3.37 -4.21
N GLU A 58 -13.44 3.84 -4.41
CA GLU A 58 -12.97 4.25 -5.74
C GLU A 58 -13.07 3.10 -6.74
N TRP A 59 -12.63 1.89 -6.36
CA TRP A 59 -12.65 0.70 -7.21
C TRP A 59 -14.03 0.47 -7.84
N TYR A 60 -15.09 0.53 -7.02
CA TYR A 60 -16.44 0.21 -7.44
C TYR A 60 -17.29 1.39 -7.91
N THR A 61 -16.96 2.64 -7.57
CA THR A 61 -17.84 3.79 -7.87
C THR A 61 -17.28 4.76 -8.90
N ARG A 62 -15.96 4.75 -9.15
CA ARG A 62 -15.36 5.67 -10.12
C ARG A 62 -15.87 5.42 -11.54
N VAL A 63 -15.97 6.49 -12.33
CA VAL A 63 -16.34 6.48 -13.75
C VAL A 63 -15.28 7.27 -14.52
N PRO A 64 -14.52 6.68 -15.45
CA PRO A 64 -14.43 5.25 -15.75
C PRO A 64 -13.95 4.41 -14.56
N ARG A 65 -14.28 3.11 -14.57
CA ARG A 65 -13.97 2.21 -13.45
C ARG A 65 -12.45 2.10 -13.25
N VAL A 66 -12.00 1.81 -12.03
CA VAL A 66 -10.54 1.77 -11.74
C VAL A 66 -9.84 0.66 -12.51
N TRP A 67 -10.52 -0.46 -12.76
CA TRP A 67 -9.99 -1.53 -13.60
C TRP A 67 -9.88 -1.16 -15.09
N GLU A 68 -10.50 -0.07 -15.54
CA GLU A 68 -10.35 0.49 -16.90
C GLU A 68 -9.24 1.56 -16.97
N SER A 69 -8.56 1.83 -15.86
CA SER A 69 -7.54 2.89 -15.80
C SER A 69 -6.31 2.56 -16.66
N ALA A 70 -5.84 3.56 -17.43
CA ALA A 70 -4.58 3.49 -18.17
C ALA A 70 -3.35 3.47 -17.25
N ASP A 71 -3.46 3.99 -16.02
CA ASP A 71 -2.41 3.91 -15.01
C ASP A 71 -2.36 2.48 -14.44
N ARG A 72 -1.46 1.68 -15.03
CA ARG A 72 -1.24 0.29 -14.64
C ARG A 72 -0.78 0.14 -13.19
N GLN A 73 -0.01 1.11 -12.67
CA GLN A 73 0.49 1.05 -11.30
C GLN A 73 -0.66 1.26 -10.32
N LYS A 74 -1.43 2.34 -10.48
CA LYS A 74 -2.61 2.61 -9.64
C LYS A 74 -3.61 1.45 -9.73
N LYS A 75 -3.89 0.95 -10.94
CA LYS A 75 -4.78 -0.21 -11.15
C LYS A 75 -4.28 -1.43 -10.37
N SER A 76 -3.00 -1.78 -10.50
CA SER A 76 -2.42 -2.94 -9.81
C SER A 76 -2.48 -2.78 -8.30
N GLU A 77 -2.09 -1.64 -7.74
CA GLU A 77 -2.14 -1.40 -6.30
C GLU A 77 -3.56 -1.47 -5.75
N SER A 78 -4.52 -0.79 -6.39
CA SER A 78 -5.93 -0.84 -6.00
C SER A 78 -6.49 -2.26 -6.10
N ARG A 79 -6.14 -3.02 -7.15
CA ARG A 79 -6.53 -4.43 -7.29
C ARG A 79 -6.04 -5.27 -6.12
N HIS A 80 -4.77 -5.14 -5.72
CA HIS A 80 -4.23 -5.88 -4.59
C HIS A 80 -4.95 -5.54 -3.28
N VAL A 81 -5.21 -4.26 -3.02
CA VAL A 81 -5.97 -3.82 -1.83
C VAL A 81 -7.35 -4.47 -1.80
N VAL A 82 -8.10 -4.32 -2.90
CA VAL A 82 -9.47 -4.81 -3.00
C VAL A 82 -9.53 -6.33 -2.89
N ALA A 83 -8.60 -7.05 -3.51
CA ALA A 83 -8.53 -8.50 -3.41
C ALA A 83 -8.32 -8.97 -1.98
N PHE A 84 -7.41 -8.34 -1.22
CA PHE A 84 -7.29 -8.66 0.20
C PHE A 84 -8.57 -8.32 0.96
N MET A 85 -9.19 -7.15 0.72
CA MET A 85 -10.44 -6.77 1.38
C MET A 85 -11.57 -7.80 1.16
N LYS A 86 -11.69 -8.38 -0.03
CA LYS A 86 -12.66 -9.45 -0.32
C LYS A 86 -12.49 -10.69 0.56
N LEU A 87 -11.25 -11.04 0.93
CA LEU A 87 -10.96 -12.18 1.82
C LEU A 87 -11.43 -11.97 3.27
N PHE A 88 -11.64 -10.72 3.67
CA PHE A 88 -12.08 -10.36 5.02
C PHE A 88 -13.60 -10.16 5.13
N LEU A 89 -14.34 -10.40 4.04
CA LEU A 89 -15.80 -10.46 4.02
C LEU A 89 -16.26 -11.90 4.25
N ASP A 90 -16.34 -12.28 5.52
CA ASP A 90 -16.67 -13.62 6.01
C ASP A 90 -18.05 -14.14 5.56
N LYS A 91 -19.01 -13.25 5.37
CA LYS A 91 -20.38 -13.57 4.93
C LYS A 91 -20.60 -13.43 3.42
N GLY A 92 -19.54 -13.13 2.66
CA GLY A 92 -19.66 -12.73 1.26
C GLY A 92 -20.21 -11.30 1.12
N PHE A 93 -20.56 -10.92 -0.11
CA PHE A 93 -21.09 -9.60 -0.42
C PHE A 93 -21.85 -9.60 -1.75
N PHE A 94 -22.85 -8.74 -1.87
CA PHE A 94 -23.58 -8.53 -3.10
C PHE A 94 -23.46 -7.06 -3.47
N LEU A 95 -23.00 -6.79 -4.68
CA LEU A 95 -22.89 -5.43 -5.22
C LEU A 95 -23.59 -5.40 -6.57
N GLU A 96 -24.76 -4.76 -6.60
CA GLU A 96 -25.53 -4.57 -7.82
C GLU A 96 -25.43 -3.12 -8.30
N PRO A 97 -24.75 -2.84 -9.44
CA PRO A 97 -24.54 -1.48 -9.90
C PRO A 97 -25.80 -0.66 -10.19
N GLN A 98 -26.94 -1.32 -10.39
CA GLN A 98 -28.23 -0.70 -10.68
C GLN A 98 -29.06 -0.41 -9.42
N ALA A 99 -28.63 -0.90 -8.26
CA ALA A 99 -29.33 -0.66 -7.00
C ALA A 99 -29.21 0.82 -6.60
N SER A 100 -30.30 1.41 -6.11
CA SER A 100 -30.34 2.82 -5.69
C SER A 100 -29.38 3.12 -4.53
N ASP A 101 -29.13 2.13 -3.68
CA ASP A 101 -28.25 2.17 -2.52
C ASP A 101 -26.83 1.63 -2.81
N TYR A 102 -26.47 1.42 -4.08
CA TYR A 102 -25.18 0.82 -4.47
C TYR A 102 -23.97 1.48 -3.80
N LYS A 103 -23.91 2.82 -3.80
CA LYS A 103 -22.77 3.56 -3.22
C LYS A 103 -22.69 3.36 -1.70
N ASP A 104 -23.84 3.27 -1.03
CA ASP A 104 -23.91 3.05 0.41
C ASP A 104 -23.50 1.61 0.76
N GLN A 105 -23.96 0.62 -0.01
CA GLN A 105 -23.51 -0.76 0.13
C GLN A 105 -21.99 -0.89 -0.06
N VAL A 106 -21.44 -0.27 -1.12
CA VAL A 106 -19.99 -0.25 -1.37
C VAL A 106 -19.25 0.37 -0.18
N LEU A 107 -19.73 1.49 0.35
CA LEU A 107 -19.09 2.18 1.47
C LEU A 107 -19.12 1.32 2.75
N GLN A 108 -20.27 0.72 3.08
CA GLN A 108 -20.44 -0.12 4.26
C GLN A 108 -19.57 -1.39 4.20
N LEU A 109 -19.57 -2.09 3.06
CA LEU A 109 -18.73 -3.26 2.84
C LEU A 109 -17.24 -2.92 2.91
N GLY A 110 -16.84 -1.79 2.31
CA GLY A 110 -15.47 -1.30 2.37
C GLY A 110 -15.00 -1.03 3.80
N ARG A 111 -15.83 -0.39 4.63
CA ARG A 111 -15.52 -0.15 6.05
C ARG A 111 -15.45 -1.45 6.85
N ARG A 112 -16.42 -2.34 6.66
CA ARG A 112 -16.42 -3.65 7.35
C ARG A 112 -15.19 -4.48 7.03
N ALA A 113 -14.76 -4.51 5.77
CA ALA A 113 -13.54 -5.20 5.36
C ALA A 113 -12.29 -4.53 5.96
N GLU A 114 -12.23 -3.19 5.95
CA GLU A 114 -11.14 -2.43 6.58
C GLU A 114 -11.03 -2.75 8.08
N ASP A 115 -12.12 -2.67 8.84
CA ASP A 115 -12.13 -2.98 10.27
C ASP A 115 -11.68 -4.41 10.55
N SER A 116 -12.13 -5.37 9.74
CA SER A 116 -11.75 -6.78 9.84
C SER A 116 -10.26 -7.00 9.59
N ILE A 117 -9.68 -6.32 8.59
CA ILE A 117 -8.23 -6.36 8.32
C ILE A 117 -7.44 -5.73 9.46
N LEU A 118 -7.84 -4.55 9.92
CA LEU A 118 -7.12 -3.83 10.97
C LEU A 118 -7.17 -4.61 12.29
N SER A 119 -8.30 -5.22 12.63
CA SER A 119 -8.43 -6.11 13.78
C SER A 119 -7.53 -7.34 13.66
N PHE A 120 -7.52 -7.96 12.48
CA PHE A 120 -6.66 -9.11 12.21
C PHE A 120 -5.17 -8.78 12.33
N LEU A 121 -4.71 -7.65 11.79
CA LEU A 121 -3.31 -7.23 11.85
C LEU A 121 -2.86 -6.87 13.28
N LYS A 122 -3.74 -6.25 14.07
CA LYS A 122 -3.47 -5.99 15.49
C LYS A 122 -3.31 -7.28 16.27
N THR A 123 -4.20 -8.25 16.04
CA THR A 123 -4.24 -9.51 16.80
C THR A 123 -3.13 -10.48 16.40
N ASN A 124 -2.89 -10.66 15.10
CA ASN A 124 -1.98 -11.70 14.59
C ASN A 124 -0.55 -11.22 14.37
N VAL A 125 -0.36 -9.94 14.03
CA VAL A 125 0.95 -9.39 13.62
C VAL A 125 1.42 -8.27 14.54
N LYS A 126 0.60 -7.87 15.54
CA LYS A 126 0.86 -6.72 16.42
C LYS A 126 1.24 -5.45 15.64
N SER A 127 0.67 -5.29 14.45
CA SER A 127 0.98 -4.18 13.54
C SER A 127 -0.03 -3.02 13.70
N ASN A 128 0.48 -1.79 13.72
CA ASN A 128 -0.32 -0.56 13.72
C ASN A 128 -0.52 0.01 12.31
N ALA A 129 -0.44 -0.82 11.26
CA ALA A 129 -0.67 -0.40 9.89
C ALA A 129 -2.12 0.08 9.71
N LYS A 130 -2.29 1.31 9.19
CA LYS A 130 -3.61 1.94 8.96
C LYS A 130 -3.88 2.34 7.51
N GLY A 131 -2.82 2.55 6.72
CA GLY A 131 -2.94 2.99 5.33
C GLY A 131 -2.91 1.81 4.37
N SER A 132 -3.55 1.95 3.21
CA SER A 132 -3.59 0.90 2.19
C SER A 132 -2.21 0.34 1.85
N GLY A 133 -1.21 1.20 1.66
CA GLY A 133 0.16 0.79 1.35
C GLY A 133 0.87 0.06 2.49
N SER A 134 0.67 0.47 3.75
CA SER A 134 1.28 -0.20 4.90
C SER A 134 0.59 -1.52 5.24
N VAL A 135 -0.74 -1.57 5.09
CA VAL A 135 -1.52 -2.80 5.22
C VAL A 135 -1.12 -3.82 4.16
N LEU A 136 -0.97 -3.42 2.90
CA LEU A 136 -0.47 -4.32 1.84
C LEU A 136 0.91 -4.88 2.17
N ARG A 137 1.82 -4.05 2.68
CA ARG A 137 3.15 -4.50 3.12
C ARG A 137 3.07 -5.52 4.26
N ALA A 138 2.08 -5.41 5.14
CA ALA A 138 1.87 -6.38 6.23
C ALA A 138 1.19 -7.67 5.76
N LEU A 139 0.24 -7.60 4.82
CA LEU A 139 -0.52 -8.77 4.34
C LEU A 139 0.26 -9.65 3.35
N ARG A 140 1.19 -9.08 2.57
CA ARG A 140 1.98 -9.83 1.58
C ARG A 140 2.80 -10.97 2.21
N PRO A 141 3.59 -10.76 3.28
CA PRO A 141 4.30 -11.85 3.95
C PRO A 141 3.36 -12.92 4.51
N LEU A 142 2.21 -12.52 5.06
CA LEU A 142 1.20 -13.45 5.61
C LEU A 142 0.58 -14.34 4.52
N HIS A 143 0.40 -13.80 3.33
CA HIS A 143 -0.02 -14.59 2.18
C HIS A 143 1.05 -15.61 1.80
N LYS A 144 2.33 -15.17 1.71
CA LYS A 144 3.46 -16.04 1.37
C LYS A 144 3.67 -17.17 2.39
N SER A 145 3.44 -16.90 3.67
CA SER A 145 3.53 -17.92 4.73
C SER A 145 2.30 -18.82 4.85
N GLY A 146 1.25 -18.57 4.06
CA GLY A 146 0.01 -19.33 4.08
C GLY A 146 -0.96 -18.98 5.22
N ALA A 147 -0.67 -17.95 6.03
CA ALA A 147 -1.54 -17.52 7.13
C ALA A 147 -2.91 -17.01 6.67
N LEU A 148 -3.07 -16.72 5.36
CA LEU A 148 -4.36 -16.34 4.76
C LEU A 148 -5.07 -17.50 4.03
N ASN A 149 -4.50 -18.71 4.01
CA ASN A 149 -5.03 -19.84 3.25
C ASN A 149 -6.45 -20.23 3.67
N GLU A 150 -6.76 -20.19 4.96
CA GLU A 150 -8.11 -20.48 5.46
C GLU A 150 -9.13 -19.46 4.94
N ARG A 151 -8.77 -18.17 4.92
CA ARG A 151 -9.62 -17.10 4.37
C ARG A 151 -9.80 -17.24 2.86
N ILE A 152 -8.73 -17.62 2.15
CA ILE A 152 -8.80 -17.90 0.72
C ILE A 152 -9.74 -19.08 0.45
N ALA A 153 -9.65 -20.16 1.23
CA ALA A 153 -10.56 -21.30 1.11
C ALA A 153 -12.02 -20.92 1.46
N ALA A 154 -12.24 -20.12 2.50
CA ALA A 154 -13.56 -19.59 2.83
C ALA A 154 -14.13 -18.73 1.69
N HIS A 155 -13.33 -17.84 1.12
CA HIS A 155 -13.74 -17.01 -0.01
C HIS A 155 -14.12 -17.84 -1.24
N LYS A 156 -13.35 -18.89 -1.57
CA LYS A 156 -13.69 -19.83 -2.64
C LYS A 156 -15.02 -20.56 -2.39
N ARG A 157 -15.29 -20.96 -1.14
CA ARG A 157 -16.59 -21.55 -0.76
C ARG A 157 -17.75 -20.57 -0.94
N LEU A 158 -17.54 -19.29 -0.61
CA LEU A 158 -18.54 -18.24 -0.82
C LEU A 158 -18.82 -18.02 -2.32
N LEU A 159 -17.80 -18.06 -3.17
CA LEU A 159 -17.96 -18.02 -4.63
C LEU A 159 -18.76 -19.22 -5.13
N ALA A 160 -18.40 -20.43 -4.71
CA ALA A 160 -19.06 -21.67 -5.12
C ALA A 160 -20.54 -21.76 -4.68
N THR A 161 -20.89 -21.11 -3.57
CA THR A 161 -22.27 -21.09 -3.04
C THR A 161 -23.08 -19.90 -3.54
N GLY A 162 -22.54 -19.06 -4.43
CA GLY A 162 -23.24 -17.88 -4.96
C GLY A 162 -23.47 -16.78 -3.91
N ARG A 163 -22.68 -16.75 -2.83
CA ARG A 163 -22.76 -15.72 -1.77
C ARG A 163 -21.97 -14.45 -2.12
N ILE A 164 -21.42 -14.38 -3.32
CA ILE A 164 -20.67 -13.23 -3.82
C ILE A 164 -21.22 -12.83 -5.19
N GLN A 165 -21.67 -11.58 -5.29
CA GLN A 165 -21.96 -10.91 -6.56
C GLN A 165 -21.04 -9.71 -6.69
N ASP A 166 -20.07 -9.83 -7.58
CA ASP A 166 -19.01 -8.85 -7.77
C ASP A 166 -19.08 -8.27 -9.20
N PRO A 167 -19.31 -6.96 -9.35
CA PRO A 167 -19.37 -6.32 -10.66
C PRO A 167 -17.98 -6.12 -11.29
N ALA A 168 -16.89 -6.34 -10.56
CA ALA A 168 -15.55 -6.27 -11.11
C ALA A 168 -15.27 -7.48 -12.01
N PRO A 169 -14.61 -7.31 -13.16
CA PRO A 169 -14.27 -8.42 -14.07
C PRO A 169 -13.47 -9.55 -13.41
N ALA A 170 -13.70 -10.80 -13.82
CA ALA A 170 -13.08 -12.00 -13.22
C ALA A 170 -11.54 -12.00 -13.26
N ASP A 171 -10.92 -11.39 -14.27
CA ASP A 171 -9.47 -11.22 -14.37
C ASP A 171 -8.89 -10.34 -13.24
N THR A 172 -9.72 -9.49 -12.64
CA THR A 172 -9.36 -8.68 -11.47
C THR A 172 -9.61 -9.38 -10.14
N GLN A 173 -10.30 -10.52 -10.16
CA GLN A 173 -10.68 -11.30 -8.99
C GLN A 173 -9.69 -12.43 -8.66
N ASP A 174 -8.68 -12.71 -9.48
CA ASP A 174 -7.70 -13.75 -9.19
C ASP A 174 -6.77 -13.33 -8.02
N ILE A 175 -7.17 -13.73 -6.82
CA ILE A 175 -6.43 -13.51 -5.57
C ILE A 175 -5.12 -14.32 -5.54
N LEU A 176 -5.03 -15.43 -6.29
CA LEU A 176 -3.87 -16.33 -6.29
C LEU A 176 -2.75 -15.86 -7.23
N ALA A 177 -3.09 -15.16 -8.33
CA ALA A 177 -2.10 -14.47 -9.16
C ALA A 177 -1.29 -13.42 -8.38
N LEU A 178 -1.79 -12.96 -7.23
CA LEU A 178 -1.15 -11.96 -6.36
C LEU A 178 0.09 -12.49 -5.62
N ALA A 179 0.30 -13.82 -5.54
CA ALA A 179 1.49 -14.41 -4.92
C ALA A 179 2.73 -14.38 -5.82
N ARG A 180 2.58 -14.31 -7.15
CA ARG A 180 3.68 -14.50 -8.10
C ARG A 180 4.52 -13.26 -8.40
N GLN A 181 4.12 -12.07 -7.95
CA GLN A 181 4.74 -10.79 -8.34
C GLN A 181 5.54 -10.09 -7.23
N ALA A 182 6.13 -10.82 -6.29
CA ALA A 182 7.03 -10.22 -5.29
C ALA A 182 8.25 -11.08 -5.03
#